data_AF-A0A2W6XHL7-F1
#
_entry.id   AF-A0A2W6XHL7-F1
#
_cell.length_a   1.000
_cell.length_b   1.000
_cell.length_c   1.000
_cell.angle_alpha   90.00
_cell.angle_beta   90.00
_cell.angle_gamma   90.00
#
_symmetry.space_group_name_H-M   'P 1'
#
loop_
_entity.id
_entity.type
_entity.pdbx_description
1 polymer ?
#
loop_
_entity_poly.entity_id
_entity_poly.type
_entity_poly.pdbx_seq_one_letter_code
_entity_poly.pdbx_strand_id
1 'polypeptide(L)'
;MGLVERYLNAVAAQLPKEARDDIVAELRDEIMGRIEALEARLGRPATEAEVEALLREVGHPLTVAARYRSGPQALIGPELYPWWWFAVKVALMVLVCVTVLGAVARVAAGDMMVGQALGQAIGGFISGAATLIGVITVVGFVFERQARKPKFISEWRVKDLGLFEIANLDAETWGERLAKSDFGRDFGSDCGGDGPKARAGRQVRDRAKMSPVAGAAASAIGWTVLLLWWTGLTPLTTVRPDELAGVIDGVDYGTLLAQVVRAAYWPVIVFAAARIVFDVTRAVLGAPVRFTALGDLAFGAASAWASWWLFFWSPFSPLIRVATPAEFWQRVADLFSHGGFPVATILMIGVVWAFVAEVFRMIRALARLAVGREC
;
A
#
# COMPACT_ATOMS: atom_id res chain seq x y z
N MET A 1 26.08 -28.02 -38.07
CA MET A 1 24.77 -27.39 -38.28
C MET A 1 24.99 -26.03 -38.92
N GLY A 2 24.31 -25.73 -40.03
CA GLY A 2 24.44 -24.44 -40.74
C GLY A 2 23.98 -23.25 -39.88
N LEU A 3 24.28 -22.01 -40.32
CA LEU A 3 23.88 -20.79 -39.61
C LEU A 3 22.36 -20.69 -39.44
N VAL A 4 21.59 -21.07 -40.47
CA VAL A 4 20.11 -21.09 -40.45
C VAL A 4 19.60 -22.03 -39.35
N GLU A 5 20.15 -23.23 -39.26
CA GLU A 5 19.75 -24.22 -38.24
C GLU A 5 20.02 -23.72 -36.81
N ARG A 6 21.16 -23.05 -36.60
CA ARG A 6 21.49 -22.42 -35.31
C ARG A 6 20.52 -21.29 -34.99
N TYR A 7 20.18 -20.47 -35.98
CA TYR A 7 19.22 -19.38 -35.84
C TYR A 7 17.83 -19.89 -35.48
N LEU A 8 17.31 -20.88 -36.22
CA LEU A 8 16.00 -21.48 -35.98
C LEU A 8 15.94 -22.16 -34.61
N ASN A 9 16.99 -22.86 -34.19
CA ASN A 9 17.06 -23.44 -32.84
C ASN A 9 17.00 -22.37 -31.73
N ALA A 10 17.66 -21.22 -31.94
CA ALA A 10 17.61 -20.11 -30.99
C ALA A 10 16.21 -19.47 -30.91
N VAL A 11 15.49 -19.38 -32.04
CA VAL A 11 14.08 -18.94 -32.07
C VAL A 11 13.18 -19.96 -31.38
N ALA A 12 13.31 -21.25 -31.74
CA ALA A 12 12.52 -22.36 -31.21
C ALA A 12 12.60 -22.46 -29.67
N ALA A 13 13.78 -22.21 -29.09
CA ALA A 13 13.98 -22.20 -27.64
C ALA A 13 13.08 -21.22 -26.89
N GLN A 14 12.58 -20.18 -27.57
CA GLN A 14 11.80 -19.08 -26.98
C GLN A 14 10.30 -19.15 -27.28
N LEU A 15 9.87 -20.12 -28.10
CA LEU A 15 8.48 -20.31 -28.52
C LEU A 15 7.69 -21.23 -27.58
N PRO A 16 6.36 -21.01 -27.45
CA PRO A 16 5.46 -21.94 -26.77
C PRO A 16 5.53 -23.34 -27.38
N LYS A 17 5.54 -24.39 -26.55
CA LYS A 17 5.70 -25.77 -27.02
C LYS A 17 4.64 -26.19 -28.04
N GLU A 18 3.42 -25.68 -27.90
CA GLU A 18 2.26 -26.06 -28.70
C GLU A 18 2.33 -25.62 -30.16
N ALA A 19 2.96 -24.47 -30.46
CA ALA A 19 3.04 -23.90 -31.81
C ALA A 19 4.48 -23.84 -32.35
N ARG A 20 5.45 -24.35 -31.58
CA ARG A 20 6.89 -24.23 -31.89
C ARG A 20 7.23 -24.81 -33.26
N ASP A 21 6.81 -26.04 -33.52
CA ASP A 21 7.26 -26.77 -34.70
C ASP A 21 6.66 -26.16 -35.97
N ASP A 22 5.39 -25.77 -35.93
CA ASP A 22 4.70 -25.08 -37.03
C ASP A 22 5.35 -23.73 -37.36
N ILE A 23 5.60 -22.89 -36.33
CA ILE A 23 6.25 -21.57 -36.52
C ILE A 23 7.67 -21.73 -37.05
N VAL A 24 8.42 -22.72 -36.56
CA VAL A 24 9.79 -22.98 -37.01
C VAL A 24 9.82 -23.48 -38.45
N ALA A 25 8.86 -24.29 -38.87
CA ALA A 25 8.72 -24.73 -40.25
C ALA A 25 8.40 -23.55 -41.18
N GLU A 26 7.42 -22.71 -40.82
CA GLU A 26 7.07 -21.51 -41.60
C GLU A 26 8.25 -20.54 -41.72
N LEU A 27 8.94 -20.26 -40.61
CA LEU A 27 10.11 -19.37 -40.59
C LEU A 27 11.28 -19.94 -41.39
N ARG A 28 11.46 -21.27 -41.39
CA ARG A 28 12.45 -21.94 -42.22
C ARG A 28 12.16 -21.72 -43.70
N ASP A 29 10.92 -21.94 -44.12
CA ASP A 29 10.51 -21.80 -45.52
C ASP A 29 10.68 -20.36 -45.99
N GLU A 30 10.32 -19.37 -45.16
CA GLU A 30 10.55 -17.95 -45.45
C GLU A 30 12.05 -17.63 -45.63
N ILE A 31 12.91 -18.07 -44.69
CA ILE A 31 14.35 -17.80 -44.73
C ILE A 31 14.98 -18.49 -45.95
N MET A 32 14.63 -19.74 -46.21
CA MET A 32 15.15 -20.49 -47.37
C MET A 32 14.72 -19.83 -48.68
N GLY A 33 13.46 -19.39 -48.81
CA GLY A 33 13.00 -18.65 -49.99
C GLY A 33 13.74 -17.32 -50.19
N ARG A 34 14.09 -16.60 -49.11
CA ARG A 34 14.91 -15.38 -49.21
C ARG A 34 16.36 -15.68 -49.63
N ILE A 35 16.93 -16.80 -49.17
CA ILE A 35 18.26 -17.25 -49.60
C ILE A 35 18.24 -17.63 -51.07
N GLU A 36 17.25 -18.40 -51.53
CA GLU A 36 17.10 -18.78 -52.94
C GLU A 36 16.96 -17.55 -53.85
N ALA A 37 16.18 -16.54 -53.44
CA ALA A 37 16.06 -15.29 -54.17
C ALA A 37 17.38 -14.50 -54.22
N LEU A 38 18.16 -14.51 -53.13
CA LEU A 38 19.48 -13.91 -53.08
C LEU A 38 20.45 -14.63 -54.03
N GLU A 39 20.45 -15.96 -54.04
CA GLU A 39 21.28 -16.78 -54.90
C GLU A 39 20.93 -16.62 -56.38
N ALA A 40 19.62 -16.57 -56.70
CA ALA A 40 19.15 -16.29 -58.06
C ALA A 40 19.62 -14.92 -58.56
N ARG A 41 19.64 -13.91 -57.68
CA ARG A 41 20.14 -12.56 -58.00
C ARG A 41 21.66 -12.54 -58.18
N LEU A 42 22.40 -13.31 -57.41
CA LEU A 42 23.87 -13.38 -57.46
C LEU A 42 24.38 -14.31 -58.58
N GLY A 43 23.55 -15.24 -59.05
CA GLY A 43 23.95 -16.28 -60.00
C GLY A 43 24.92 -17.32 -59.42
N ARG A 44 25.05 -17.38 -58.09
CA ARG A 44 25.94 -18.30 -57.35
C ARG A 44 25.37 -18.59 -55.96
N PRO A 45 25.84 -19.66 -55.28
CA PRO A 45 25.49 -19.91 -53.89
C PRO A 45 25.87 -18.72 -52.98
N ALA A 46 25.05 -18.48 -51.97
CA ALA A 46 25.27 -17.43 -50.99
C ALA A 46 26.44 -17.81 -50.06
N THR A 47 27.33 -16.86 -49.80
CA THR A 47 28.40 -17.04 -48.81
C THR A 47 27.85 -17.01 -47.40
N GLU A 48 28.59 -17.58 -46.44
CA GLU A 48 28.20 -17.59 -45.03
C GLU A 48 27.97 -16.17 -44.48
N ALA A 49 28.75 -15.18 -44.92
CA ALA A 49 28.58 -13.77 -44.54
C ALA A 49 27.31 -13.13 -45.12
N GLU A 50 26.92 -13.50 -46.35
CA GLU A 50 25.68 -13.03 -46.99
C GLU A 50 24.45 -13.65 -46.31
N VAL A 51 24.52 -14.93 -45.94
CA VAL A 51 23.48 -15.61 -45.15
C VAL A 51 23.38 -14.98 -43.76
N GLU A 52 24.49 -14.69 -43.10
CA GLU A 52 24.50 -13.99 -41.81
C GLU A 52 23.89 -12.59 -41.90
N ALA A 53 24.20 -11.82 -42.95
CA ALA A 53 23.60 -10.51 -43.20
C ALA A 53 22.08 -10.63 -43.39
N LEU A 54 21.62 -11.61 -44.17
CA LEU A 54 20.20 -11.88 -44.37
C LEU A 54 19.51 -12.25 -43.04
N LEU A 55 20.12 -13.10 -42.22
CA LEU A 55 19.58 -13.45 -40.89
C LEU A 55 19.53 -12.24 -39.95
N ARG A 56 20.49 -11.30 -40.04
CA ARG A 56 20.43 -10.03 -39.31
C ARG A 56 19.25 -9.16 -39.75
N GLU A 57 18.92 -9.15 -41.04
CA GLU A 57 17.74 -8.45 -41.56
C GLU A 57 16.43 -9.08 -41.08
N VAL A 58 16.37 -10.40 -40.94
CA VAL A 58 15.21 -11.11 -40.34
C VAL A 58 15.02 -10.66 -38.89
N GLY A 59 16.12 -10.47 -38.15
CA GLY A 59 16.16 -9.83 -36.84
C GLY A 59 16.71 -10.74 -35.74
N HIS A 60 16.82 -10.21 -34.52
CA HIS A 60 17.35 -10.98 -33.40
C HIS A 60 16.40 -12.15 -33.03
N PRO A 61 16.88 -13.36 -32.70
CA PRO A 61 16.01 -14.50 -32.39
C PRO A 61 14.98 -14.22 -31.30
N LEU A 62 15.36 -13.46 -30.26
CA LEU A 62 14.44 -13.02 -29.19
C LEU A 62 13.31 -12.13 -29.72
N THR A 63 13.61 -11.21 -30.64
CA THR A 63 12.62 -10.27 -31.17
C THR A 63 11.70 -10.95 -32.18
N VAL A 64 12.22 -11.91 -32.95
CA VAL A 64 11.40 -12.71 -33.88
C VAL A 64 10.46 -13.61 -33.09
N ALA A 65 10.96 -14.37 -32.11
CA ALA A 65 10.13 -15.21 -31.26
C ALA A 65 9.06 -14.42 -30.48
N ALA A 66 9.36 -13.19 -30.07
CA ALA A 66 8.40 -12.32 -29.39
C ALA A 66 7.15 -12.04 -30.24
N ARG A 67 7.25 -11.97 -31.57
CA ARG A 67 6.12 -11.71 -32.48
C ARG A 67 5.04 -12.80 -32.42
N TYR A 68 5.43 -14.03 -32.12
CA TYR A 68 4.54 -15.20 -32.10
C TYR A 68 4.01 -15.53 -30.70
N ARG A 69 4.41 -14.79 -29.67
CA ARG A 69 3.97 -15.06 -28.29
C ARG A 69 2.55 -14.53 -28.08
N SER A 70 1.63 -15.42 -27.73
CA SER A 70 0.27 -15.09 -27.31
C SER A 70 0.27 -14.58 -25.86
N GLY A 71 0.13 -13.26 -25.68
CA GLY A 71 -0.05 -12.62 -24.36
C GLY A 71 0.76 -11.32 -24.15
N PRO A 72 0.67 -10.70 -22.95
CA PRO A 72 1.39 -9.48 -22.63
C PRO A 72 2.90 -9.72 -22.61
N GLN A 73 3.65 -8.99 -23.45
CA GLN A 73 5.11 -9.08 -23.52
C GLN A 73 5.83 -8.15 -22.54
N ALA A 74 5.12 -7.12 -22.06
CA ALA A 74 5.61 -6.19 -21.06
C ALA A 74 5.24 -6.67 -19.65
N LEU A 75 6.08 -6.32 -18.67
CA LEU A 75 5.79 -6.55 -17.25
C LEU A 75 4.52 -5.82 -16.81
N ILE A 76 4.32 -4.62 -17.37
CA ILE A 76 3.13 -3.78 -17.23
C ILE A 76 2.83 -3.22 -18.61
N GLY A 77 1.66 -3.53 -19.15
CA GLY A 77 1.25 -3.11 -20.48
C GLY A 77 0.94 -1.61 -20.57
N PRO A 78 0.87 -1.05 -21.77
CA PRO A 78 0.65 0.38 -22.00
C PRO A 78 -0.66 0.90 -21.38
N GLU A 79 -1.68 0.04 -21.22
CA GLU A 79 -2.93 0.41 -20.56
C GLU A 79 -2.81 0.54 -19.04
N LEU A 80 -2.03 -0.33 -18.39
CA LEU A 80 -1.84 -0.35 -16.93
C LEU A 80 -0.68 0.56 -16.48
N TYR A 81 0.22 0.93 -17.39
CA TYR A 81 1.42 1.70 -17.08
C TYR A 81 1.15 3.06 -16.40
N PRO A 82 0.20 3.90 -16.88
CA PRO A 82 -0.11 5.17 -16.22
C PRO A 82 -0.61 5.00 -14.78
N TRP A 83 -1.38 3.94 -14.52
CA TRP A 83 -1.92 3.62 -13.19
C TRP A 83 -0.85 3.12 -12.24
N TRP A 84 0.03 2.23 -12.73
CA TRP A 84 1.20 1.80 -11.98
C TRP A 84 2.09 2.98 -11.59
N TRP A 85 2.36 3.88 -12.54
CA TRP A 85 3.19 5.06 -12.31
C TRP A 85 2.59 5.99 -11.26
N PHE A 86 1.27 6.23 -11.33
CA PHE A 86 0.53 6.97 -10.32
C PHE A 86 0.63 6.32 -8.94
N ALA A 87 0.41 5.01 -8.85
CA ALA A 87 0.47 4.27 -7.59
C ALA A 87 1.88 4.34 -6.95
N VAL A 88 2.93 4.19 -7.75
CA VAL A 88 4.32 4.34 -7.30
C VAL A 88 4.57 5.75 -6.77
N LYS A 89 4.18 6.80 -7.51
CA LYS A 89 4.34 8.20 -7.07
C LYS A 89 3.66 8.48 -5.73
N VAL A 90 2.39 8.11 -5.60
CA VAL A 90 1.62 8.33 -4.37
C VAL A 90 2.24 7.58 -3.20
N ALA A 91 2.63 6.33 -3.41
CA ALA A 91 3.15 5.52 -2.32
C ALA A 91 4.58 5.91 -1.91
N LEU A 92 5.42 6.38 -2.83
CA LEU A 92 6.70 7.00 -2.49
C LEU A 92 6.51 8.31 -1.72
N MET A 93 5.52 9.13 -2.09
CA MET A 93 5.19 10.36 -1.34
C MET A 93 4.80 10.05 0.09
N VAL A 94 3.88 9.09 0.28
CA VAL A 94 3.48 8.63 1.62
C VAL A 94 4.68 8.09 2.39
N LEU A 95 5.56 7.32 1.74
CA LEU A 95 6.77 6.81 2.36
C LEU A 95 7.69 7.94 2.83
N VAL A 96 7.91 8.98 2.02
CA VAL A 96 8.68 10.18 2.43
C VAL A 96 8.03 10.85 3.65
N CYS A 97 6.72 11.06 3.63
CA CYS A 97 6.03 11.67 4.76
C CYS A 97 6.23 10.84 6.05
N VAL A 98 6.06 9.52 5.97
CA VAL A 98 6.23 8.63 7.12
C VAL A 98 7.67 8.58 7.61
N THR A 99 8.66 8.50 6.70
CA THR A 99 10.07 8.46 7.10
C THR A 99 10.55 9.78 7.68
N VAL A 100 10.13 10.92 7.12
CA VAL A 100 10.47 12.26 7.64
C VAL A 100 9.80 12.48 8.99
N LEU A 101 8.50 12.20 9.13
CA LEU A 101 7.80 12.33 10.42
C LEU A 101 8.41 11.42 11.48
N GLY A 102 8.75 10.18 11.12
CA GLY A 102 9.42 9.24 12.02
C GLY A 102 10.83 9.69 12.42
N ALA A 103 11.60 10.25 11.50
CA ALA A 103 12.94 10.78 11.78
C ALA A 103 12.88 12.02 12.69
N VAL A 104 11.96 12.96 12.40
CA VAL A 104 11.74 14.15 13.21
C VAL A 104 11.30 13.76 14.62
N ALA A 105 10.39 12.81 14.76
CA ALA A 105 9.94 12.32 16.07
C ALA A 105 11.10 11.73 16.90
N ARG A 106 12.00 10.95 16.29
CA ARG A 106 13.17 10.36 16.96
C ARG A 106 14.23 11.39 17.37
N VAL A 107 14.47 12.38 16.51
CA VAL A 107 15.38 13.49 16.85
C VAL A 107 14.78 14.34 17.98
N ALA A 108 13.48 14.62 17.92
CA ALA A 108 12.78 15.37 18.96
C ALA A 108 12.71 14.62 20.31
N ALA A 109 12.68 13.28 20.29
CA ALA A 109 12.74 12.42 21.47
C ALA A 109 14.15 12.26 22.06
N GLY A 110 15.20 12.74 21.38
CA GLY A 110 16.59 12.62 21.83
C GLY A 110 17.23 11.25 21.59
N ASP A 111 16.53 10.33 20.90
CA ASP A 111 16.98 8.95 20.66
C ASP A 111 18.18 8.86 19.70
N MET A 112 18.33 9.84 18.81
CA MET A 112 19.36 9.83 17.77
C MET A 112 19.85 11.23 17.46
N MET A 113 21.15 11.35 17.17
CA MET A 113 21.70 12.56 16.57
C MET A 113 21.13 12.75 15.16
N VAL A 114 20.96 14.01 14.73
CA VAL A 114 20.39 14.38 13.42
C VAL A 114 21.04 13.61 12.26
N GLY A 115 22.36 13.43 12.29
CA GLY A 115 23.10 12.69 11.26
C GLY A 115 22.77 11.19 11.20
N GLN A 116 22.54 10.55 12.35
CA GLN A 116 22.14 9.13 12.40
C GLN A 116 20.68 8.94 11.99
N ALA A 117 19.79 9.82 12.43
CA ALA A 117 18.39 9.81 12.02
C ALA A 117 18.26 10.00 10.50
N LEU A 118 19.07 10.90 9.92
CA LEU A 118 19.12 11.11 8.48
C LEU A 118 19.66 9.88 7.73
N GLY A 119 20.75 9.27 8.21
CA GLY A 119 21.32 8.06 7.62
C GLY A 119 20.34 6.88 7.62
N GLN A 120 19.63 6.67 8.74
CA GLN A 120 18.59 5.65 8.81
C GLN A 120 17.35 5.98 7.97
N ALA A 121 16.93 7.25 7.93
CA ALA A 121 15.81 7.68 7.09
C ALA A 121 16.10 7.44 5.61
N ILE A 122 17.32 7.73 5.15
CA ILE A 122 17.76 7.47 3.77
C ILE A 122 17.82 5.97 3.50
N GLY A 123 18.48 5.19 4.37
CA GLY A 123 18.59 3.74 4.20
C GLY A 123 17.22 3.05 4.21
N GLY A 124 16.36 3.43 5.16
CA GLY A 124 14.99 2.94 5.27
C GLY A 124 14.12 3.38 4.09
N PHE A 125 14.29 4.60 3.59
CA PHE A 125 13.60 5.09 2.40
C PHE A 125 13.99 4.28 1.16
N ILE A 126 15.29 4.05 0.92
CA ILE A 126 15.75 3.29 -0.26
C ILE A 126 15.20 1.85 -0.22
N SER A 127 15.33 1.18 0.93
CA SER A 127 14.84 -0.19 1.10
C SER A 127 13.31 -0.27 0.99
N GLY A 128 12.60 0.66 1.64
CA GLY A 128 11.15 0.78 1.58
C GLY A 128 10.66 1.08 0.16
N ALA A 129 11.30 2.01 -0.54
CA ALA A 129 10.97 2.37 -1.91
C ALA A 129 11.16 1.18 -2.86
N ALA A 130 12.28 0.48 -2.77
CA ALA A 130 12.54 -0.72 -3.58
C ALA A 130 11.49 -1.80 -3.35
N THR A 131 11.15 -2.07 -2.09
CA THR A 131 10.11 -3.06 -1.71
C THR A 131 8.76 -2.65 -2.26
N LEU A 132 8.40 -1.38 -2.11
CA LEU A 132 7.09 -0.87 -2.41
C LEU A 132 6.85 -0.76 -3.92
N ILE A 133 7.88 -0.32 -4.68
CA ILE A 133 7.89 -0.42 -6.15
C ILE A 133 7.79 -1.87 -6.58
N GLY A 134 8.54 -2.78 -5.95
CA GLY A 134 8.50 -4.21 -6.25
C GLY A 134 7.11 -4.81 -6.08
N VAL A 135 6.47 -4.57 -4.94
CA VAL A 135 5.11 -5.05 -4.64
C VAL A 135 4.09 -4.47 -5.63
N ILE A 136 4.11 -3.15 -5.88
CA ILE A 136 3.18 -2.53 -6.84
C ILE A 136 3.41 -3.10 -8.25
N THR A 137 4.66 -3.38 -8.61
CA THR A 137 5.00 -3.98 -9.91
C THR A 137 4.50 -5.41 -10.02
N VAL A 138 4.63 -6.22 -8.97
CA VAL A 138 4.07 -7.58 -8.93
C VAL A 138 2.53 -7.55 -9.03
N VAL A 139 1.87 -6.62 -8.34
CA VAL A 139 0.41 -6.44 -8.43
C VAL A 139 0.00 -6.03 -9.85
N GLY A 140 0.69 -5.06 -10.45
CA GLY A 140 0.47 -4.63 -11.82
C GLY A 140 0.66 -5.76 -12.82
N PHE A 141 1.69 -6.57 -12.64
CA PHE A 141 1.96 -7.76 -13.44
C PHE A 141 0.86 -8.82 -13.34
N VAL A 142 0.36 -9.08 -12.12
CA VAL A 142 -0.76 -10.02 -11.90
C VAL A 142 -2.03 -9.51 -12.59
N PHE A 143 -2.32 -8.21 -12.54
CA PHE A 143 -3.47 -7.62 -13.22
C PHE A 143 -3.33 -7.62 -14.75
N GLU A 144 -2.14 -7.39 -15.29
CA GLU A 144 -1.89 -7.43 -16.73
C GLU A 144 -2.15 -8.84 -17.31
N ARG A 145 -1.91 -9.90 -16.53
CA ARG A 145 -2.12 -11.29 -16.96
C ARG A 145 -3.54 -11.82 -16.77
N GLN A 146 -4.46 -11.06 -16.19
CA GLN A 146 -5.85 -11.49 -16.04
C GLN A 146 -6.66 -11.19 -17.31
N ALA A 147 -7.44 -12.17 -17.78
CA ALA A 147 -8.30 -12.04 -18.96
C ALA A 147 -9.42 -10.99 -18.80
N ARG A 148 -9.79 -10.65 -17.56
CA ARG A 148 -10.68 -9.53 -17.23
C ARG A 148 -9.90 -8.50 -16.45
N LYS A 149 -9.69 -7.32 -17.05
CA LYS A 149 -9.09 -6.19 -16.36
C LYS A 149 -10.03 -5.69 -15.25
N PRO A 150 -9.48 -5.20 -14.13
CA PRO A 150 -10.30 -4.74 -13.03
C PRO A 150 -11.14 -3.52 -13.43
N LYS A 151 -12.40 -3.51 -12.99
CA LYS A 151 -13.43 -2.55 -13.43
C LYS A 151 -13.08 -1.07 -13.20
N PHE A 152 -12.15 -0.75 -12.30
CA PHE A 152 -11.75 0.63 -12.06
C PHE A 152 -11.04 1.27 -13.28
N ILE A 153 -10.50 0.47 -14.20
CA ILE A 153 -9.85 0.95 -15.44
C ILE A 153 -10.88 1.20 -16.55
N SER A 154 -11.93 0.38 -16.63
CA SER A 154 -12.95 0.45 -17.69
C SER A 154 -14.18 1.29 -17.31
N GLU A 155 -14.54 1.35 -16.02
CA GLU A 155 -15.74 2.02 -15.49
C GLU A 155 -15.36 3.30 -14.71
N TRP A 156 -14.33 4.03 -15.15
CA TRP A 156 -13.95 5.29 -14.53
C TRP A 156 -14.99 6.38 -14.83
N ARG A 157 -15.23 7.26 -13.85
CA ARG A 157 -16.19 8.35 -13.99
C ARG A 157 -15.43 9.67 -13.96
N VAL A 158 -15.74 10.57 -14.90
CA VAL A 158 -15.13 11.92 -15.03
C VAL A 158 -15.10 12.69 -13.70
N LYS A 159 -16.10 12.49 -12.86
CA LYS A 159 -16.23 13.08 -11.52
C LYS A 159 -15.21 12.60 -10.47
N ASP A 160 -14.50 11.49 -10.73
CA ASP A 160 -13.51 10.88 -9.83
C ASP A 160 -12.06 11.27 -10.24
N LEU A 161 -11.92 12.11 -11.28
CA LEU A 161 -10.64 12.63 -11.77
C LEU A 161 -9.93 13.57 -10.77
N GLY A 162 -10.64 14.13 -9.79
CA GLY A 162 -10.06 15.05 -8.80
C GLY A 162 -8.95 14.44 -7.93
N LEU A 163 -8.90 13.11 -7.81
CA LEU A 163 -7.79 12.42 -7.13
C LEU A 163 -6.46 12.56 -7.92
N PHE A 164 -6.54 12.70 -9.24
CA PHE A 164 -5.38 12.93 -10.11
C PHE A 164 -4.88 14.37 -10.03
N GLU A 165 -5.73 15.35 -9.71
CA GLU A 165 -5.29 16.74 -9.45
C GLU A 165 -4.43 16.86 -8.19
N ILE A 166 -4.63 15.98 -7.20
CA ILE A 166 -3.80 15.93 -5.98
C ILE A 166 -2.43 15.30 -6.30
N ALA A 167 -2.38 14.35 -7.23
CA ALA A 167 -1.15 13.67 -7.63
C ALA A 167 -0.42 14.34 -8.81
N ASN A 168 -1.00 15.37 -9.42
CA ASN A 168 -0.29 16.26 -10.33
C ASN A 168 0.61 17.18 -9.49
N LEU A 169 1.60 16.56 -8.86
CA LEU A 169 2.64 17.16 -8.04
C LEU A 169 3.69 17.75 -8.99
N ASP A 170 3.32 18.74 -9.78
CA ASP A 170 4.32 19.58 -10.43
C ASP A 170 4.96 20.45 -9.34
N ALA A 171 6.29 20.48 -9.31
CA ALA A 171 7.04 21.20 -8.27
C ALA A 171 6.67 22.70 -8.24
N GLU A 172 6.34 23.26 -9.41
CA GLU A 172 5.92 24.66 -9.59
C GLU A 172 4.53 24.91 -8.97
N THR A 173 3.56 24.02 -9.19
CA THR A 173 2.18 24.18 -8.66
C THR A 173 2.13 24.00 -7.14
N TRP A 174 3.02 23.19 -6.57
CA TRP A 174 3.15 23.02 -5.13
C TRP A 174 3.81 24.21 -4.44
N GLY A 175 4.85 24.79 -5.06
CA GLY A 175 5.47 26.04 -4.59
C GLY A 175 4.47 27.19 -4.52
N GLU A 176 3.64 27.34 -5.56
CA GLU A 176 2.58 28.37 -5.58
C GLU A 176 1.48 28.14 -4.54
N ARG A 177 1.09 26.87 -4.28
CA ARG A 177 0.07 26.53 -3.28
C ARG A 177 0.54 26.76 -1.84
N LEU A 178 1.81 26.48 -1.55
CA LEU A 178 2.42 26.77 -0.25
C LEU A 178 2.67 28.28 -0.06
N ALA A 179 3.02 28.99 -1.13
CA ALA A 179 3.12 30.45 -1.10
C ALA A 179 1.75 31.13 -0.94
N LYS A 180 0.66 30.50 -1.39
CA LYS A 180 -0.73 30.96 -1.23
C LYS A 180 -1.42 30.43 0.03
N SER A 181 -0.89 29.43 0.72
CA SER A 181 -1.49 28.91 1.95
C SER A 181 -1.16 29.83 3.13
N ASP A 182 -2.14 30.66 3.49
CA ASP A 182 -2.12 31.52 4.67
C ASP A 182 -2.25 30.72 5.97
N PHE A 183 -1.22 29.95 6.33
CA PHE A 183 -1.15 29.23 7.60
C PHE A 183 -1.10 30.18 8.83
N GLY A 184 -0.88 31.48 8.62
CA GLY A 184 -0.73 32.48 9.67
C GLY A 184 -1.90 33.46 9.87
N ARG A 185 -3.00 33.36 9.11
CA ARG A 185 -4.06 34.39 9.14
C ARG A 185 -5.33 34.03 9.92
N ASP A 186 -5.40 32.86 10.55
CA ASP A 186 -6.58 32.41 11.33
C ASP A 186 -6.67 33.02 12.76
N PHE A 187 -5.74 33.89 13.17
CA PHE A 187 -5.85 34.73 14.37
C PHE A 187 -6.12 36.20 14.01
N GLY A 188 -7.20 36.49 13.27
CA GLY A 188 -7.55 37.87 12.93
C GLY A 188 -8.92 37.99 12.26
N SER A 189 -9.76 38.83 12.86
CA SER A 189 -11.14 39.19 12.54
C SER A 189 -11.54 39.30 11.05
N ASP A 190 -12.79 38.88 10.80
CA ASP A 190 -13.69 39.14 9.67
C ASP A 190 -13.33 40.27 8.69
N CYS A 191 -13.49 40.00 7.38
CA CYS A 191 -14.50 40.64 6.51
C CYS A 191 -14.38 40.17 5.03
N GLY A 192 -15.45 39.57 4.51
CA GLY A 192 -15.98 39.76 3.14
C GLY A 192 -15.20 39.22 1.92
N GLY A 193 -15.81 38.26 1.20
CA GLY A 193 -15.42 37.94 -0.18
C GLY A 193 -16.19 36.75 -0.78
N ASP A 194 -17.04 37.02 -1.77
CA ASP A 194 -17.78 36.02 -2.56
C ASP A 194 -16.84 35.17 -3.43
N GLY A 195 -16.36 34.06 -2.88
CA GLY A 195 -15.68 32.98 -3.62
C GLY A 195 -16.63 31.81 -3.93
N PRO A 196 -16.39 31.03 -5.00
CA PRO A 196 -17.22 29.86 -5.33
C PRO A 196 -17.20 28.87 -4.17
N LYS A 197 -18.37 28.65 -3.55
CA LYS A 197 -18.53 27.78 -2.37
C LYS A 197 -17.98 26.39 -2.66
N ALA A 198 -16.90 26.02 -1.99
CA ALA A 198 -16.35 24.67 -2.01
C ALA A 198 -17.47 23.66 -1.69
N ARG A 199 -17.65 22.65 -2.54
CA ARG A 199 -18.68 21.63 -2.32
C ARG A 199 -18.41 20.91 -0.99
N ALA A 200 -19.42 20.88 -0.13
CA ALA A 200 -19.33 20.36 1.22
C ALA A 200 -18.79 18.91 1.25
N GLY A 201 -17.80 18.65 2.11
CA GLY A 201 -17.09 17.37 2.23
C GLY A 201 -17.97 16.13 2.43
N ARG A 202 -19.24 16.30 2.81
CA ARG A 202 -20.22 15.21 2.90
C ARG A 202 -20.47 14.54 1.54
N GLN A 203 -20.57 15.30 0.45
CA GLN A 203 -20.85 14.76 -0.89
C GLN A 203 -19.64 14.00 -1.50
N VAL A 204 -18.43 14.34 -1.07
CA VAL A 204 -17.19 13.64 -1.43
C VAL A 204 -17.10 12.31 -0.66
N ARG A 205 -17.47 12.34 0.63
CA ARG A 205 -17.43 11.18 1.54
C ARG A 205 -18.42 10.07 1.17
N ASP A 206 -19.56 10.41 0.58
CA ASP A 206 -20.57 9.42 0.16
C ASP A 206 -20.21 8.70 -1.16
N ARG A 207 -19.28 9.24 -1.96
CA ARG A 207 -18.83 8.62 -3.23
C ARG A 207 -17.61 7.73 -3.11
N ALA A 208 -16.82 7.84 -2.03
CA ALA A 208 -15.64 7.04 -1.76
C ALA A 208 -15.94 5.71 -1.03
N LYS A 209 -17.22 5.37 -0.82
CA LYS A 209 -17.64 4.14 -0.12
C LYS A 209 -17.42 2.93 -1.02
N MET A 210 -16.41 2.11 -0.70
CA MET A 210 -16.25 0.78 -1.31
C MET A 210 -17.50 -0.08 -1.08
N SER A 211 -17.77 -1.03 -1.98
CA SER A 211 -18.83 -2.00 -1.73
C SER A 211 -18.54 -2.80 -0.44
N PRO A 212 -19.56 -3.23 0.32
CA PRO A 212 -19.36 -3.95 1.59
C PRO A 212 -18.46 -5.20 1.46
N VAL A 213 -18.55 -5.87 0.31
CA VAL A 213 -17.71 -7.03 -0.06
C VAL A 213 -16.26 -6.62 -0.34
N ALA A 214 -16.03 -5.56 -1.12
CA ALA A 214 -14.68 -5.05 -1.38
C ALA A 214 -14.00 -4.56 -0.09
N GLY A 215 -14.76 -3.89 0.79
CA GLY A 215 -14.28 -3.49 2.11
C GLY A 215 -13.96 -4.69 3.01
N ALA A 216 -14.69 -5.81 2.89
CA ALA A 216 -14.41 -7.04 3.64
C ALA A 216 -13.08 -7.67 3.19
N ALA A 217 -12.90 -7.79 1.87
CA ALA A 217 -11.68 -8.35 1.29
C ALA A 217 -10.44 -7.49 1.62
N ALA A 218 -10.55 -6.17 1.50
CA ALA A 218 -9.46 -5.25 1.87
C ALA A 218 -9.10 -5.35 3.35
N SER A 219 -10.11 -5.46 4.24
CA SER A 219 -9.90 -5.67 5.67
C SER A 219 -9.18 -6.98 5.97
N ALA A 220 -9.61 -8.10 5.36
CA ALA A 220 -8.97 -9.40 5.53
C ALA A 220 -7.48 -9.39 5.11
N ILE A 221 -7.16 -8.73 3.98
CA ILE A 221 -5.78 -8.56 3.51
C ILE A 221 -4.98 -7.74 4.52
N GLY A 222 -5.52 -6.60 4.97
CA GLY A 222 -4.86 -5.74 5.95
C GLY A 222 -4.52 -6.47 7.26
N TRP A 223 -5.48 -7.22 7.81
CA TRP A 223 -5.25 -8.02 9.01
C TRP A 223 -4.28 -9.19 8.79
N THR A 224 -4.25 -9.78 7.60
CA THR A 224 -3.28 -10.84 7.26
C THR A 224 -1.86 -10.27 7.24
N VAL A 225 -1.67 -9.11 6.60
CA VAL A 225 -0.37 -8.40 6.59
C VAL A 225 0.06 -8.05 8.01
N LEU A 226 -0.86 -7.52 8.83
CA LEU A 226 -0.58 -7.19 10.22
C LEU A 226 -0.21 -8.43 11.05
N LEU A 227 -0.92 -9.55 10.88
CA LEU A 227 -0.65 -10.80 11.60
C LEU A 227 0.73 -11.39 11.22
N LEU A 228 1.08 -11.37 9.93
CA LEU A 228 2.38 -11.82 9.45
C LEU A 228 3.52 -10.94 9.98
N TRP A 229 3.30 -9.63 10.07
CA TRP A 229 4.23 -8.72 10.71
C TRP A 229 4.36 -8.99 12.21
N TRP A 230 3.24 -9.09 12.93
CA TRP A 230 3.20 -9.32 14.38
C TRP A 230 3.88 -10.62 14.81
N THR A 231 3.77 -11.66 13.98
CA THR A 231 4.41 -12.97 14.23
C THR A 231 5.88 -13.02 13.79
N GLY A 232 6.38 -11.99 13.11
CA GLY A 232 7.74 -11.96 12.58
C GLY A 232 7.96 -12.79 11.32
N LEU A 233 6.88 -13.23 10.65
CA LEU A 233 6.93 -14.00 9.40
C LEU A 233 7.21 -13.12 8.17
N THR A 234 7.08 -11.79 8.28
CA THR A 234 7.43 -10.83 7.22
C THR A 234 8.29 -9.68 7.77
N PRO A 235 9.40 -9.31 7.11
CA PRO A 235 10.25 -8.19 7.51
C PRO A 235 9.70 -6.87 6.96
N LEU A 236 8.46 -6.51 7.29
CA LEU A 236 7.88 -5.22 6.90
C LEU A 236 8.55 -4.04 7.63
N THR A 237 9.18 -4.31 8.77
CA THR A 237 10.08 -3.41 9.50
C THR A 237 11.26 -4.21 10.04
N THR A 238 12.47 -3.64 10.05
CA THR A 238 13.63 -4.20 10.77
C THR A 238 13.54 -4.00 12.29
N VAL A 239 12.56 -3.21 12.73
CA VAL A 239 12.33 -2.84 14.13
C VAL A 239 11.14 -3.63 14.66
N ARG A 240 11.36 -4.38 15.74
CA ARG A 240 10.29 -5.10 16.45
C ARG A 240 9.55 -4.18 17.43
N PRO A 241 8.29 -4.46 17.80
CA PRO A 241 7.55 -3.64 18.76
C PRO A 241 8.27 -3.51 20.13
N ASP A 242 9.02 -4.52 20.54
CA ASP A 242 9.84 -4.53 21.76
C ASP A 242 11.12 -3.70 21.65
N GLU A 243 11.54 -3.31 20.45
CA GLU A 243 12.73 -2.48 20.18
C GLU A 243 12.36 -0.99 19.99
N LEU A 244 11.08 -0.64 20.09
CA LEU A 244 10.51 0.64 19.65
C LEU A 244 10.55 1.74 20.71
N ALA A 245 11.13 1.52 21.89
CA ALA A 245 11.08 2.50 22.99
C ALA A 245 12.33 2.54 23.88
N GLY A 246 12.76 3.77 24.24
CA GLY A 246 13.87 4.08 25.15
C GLY A 246 13.41 4.75 26.45
N VAL A 247 14.37 5.24 27.24
CA VAL A 247 14.10 5.95 28.50
C VAL A 247 13.75 7.41 28.19
N ILE A 248 12.50 7.81 28.48
CA ILE A 248 12.01 9.19 28.29
C ILE A 248 11.51 9.69 29.66
N ASP A 249 11.94 10.88 30.08
CA ASP A 249 11.57 11.48 31.38
C ASP A 249 11.83 10.55 32.59
N GLY A 250 12.90 9.74 32.53
CA GLY A 250 13.26 8.79 33.60
C GLY A 250 12.43 7.50 33.63
N VAL A 251 11.53 7.29 32.65
CA VAL A 251 10.70 6.09 32.51
C VAL A 251 11.21 5.25 31.34
N ASP A 252 11.52 3.98 31.60
CA ASP A 252 11.92 3.00 30.57
C ASP A 252 10.69 2.43 29.84
N TYR A 253 10.28 3.10 28.76
CA TYR A 253 9.16 2.66 27.94
C TYR A 253 9.47 1.39 27.14
N GLY A 254 10.75 1.07 26.90
CA GLY A 254 11.19 -0.15 26.22
C GLY A 254 10.81 -1.40 27.00
N THR A 255 11.20 -1.44 28.26
CA THR A 255 10.86 -2.57 29.15
C THR A 255 9.35 -2.71 29.35
N LEU A 256 8.61 -1.60 29.50
CA LEU A 256 7.15 -1.62 29.64
C LEU A 256 6.46 -2.12 28.37
N LEU A 257 6.89 -1.65 27.20
CA LEU A 257 6.34 -2.06 25.91
C LEU A 257 6.62 -3.55 25.64
N ALA A 258 7.82 -4.04 25.93
CA ALA A 258 8.16 -5.46 25.80
C ALA A 258 7.29 -6.37 26.69
N GLN A 259 6.99 -5.94 27.92
CA GLN A 259 6.09 -6.68 28.81
C GLN A 259 4.65 -6.68 28.30
N VAL A 260 4.16 -5.53 27.81
CA VAL A 260 2.83 -5.41 27.20
C VAL A 260 2.71 -6.30 25.96
N VAL A 261 3.69 -6.24 25.06
CA VAL A 261 3.73 -7.06 23.84
C VAL A 261 3.75 -8.54 24.19
N ARG A 262 4.55 -8.97 25.18
CA ARG A 262 4.59 -10.35 25.64
C ARG A 262 3.24 -10.82 26.19
N ALA A 263 2.57 -9.99 26.99
CA ALA A 263 1.25 -10.30 27.54
C ALA A 263 0.14 -10.32 26.45
N ALA A 264 0.25 -9.43 25.46
CA ALA A 264 -0.71 -9.29 24.37
C ALA A 264 -0.45 -10.21 23.18
N TYR A 265 0.70 -10.91 23.13
CA TYR A 265 1.16 -11.65 21.95
C TYR A 265 0.12 -12.64 21.41
N TRP A 266 -0.34 -13.56 22.26
CA TRP A 266 -1.34 -14.56 21.89
C TRP A 266 -2.75 -13.98 21.71
N PRO A 267 -3.26 -13.12 22.61
CA PRO A 267 -4.53 -12.44 22.39
C PRO A 267 -4.63 -11.71 21.04
N VAL A 268 -3.58 -11.00 20.62
CA VAL A 268 -3.54 -10.28 19.34
C VAL A 268 -3.58 -11.24 18.16
N ILE A 269 -2.85 -12.37 18.22
CA ILE A 269 -2.89 -13.40 17.18
C ILE A 269 -4.29 -13.98 17.03
N VAL A 270 -4.91 -14.36 18.15
CA VAL A 270 -6.28 -14.92 18.15
C VAL A 270 -7.28 -13.91 17.60
N PHE A 271 -7.19 -12.65 18.03
CA PHE A 271 -8.03 -11.57 17.54
C PHE A 271 -7.87 -11.38 16.02
N ALA A 272 -6.64 -11.25 15.54
CA ALA A 272 -6.34 -11.01 14.13
C ALA A 272 -6.78 -12.21 13.26
N ALA A 273 -6.48 -13.44 13.69
CA ALA A 273 -6.93 -14.65 12.99
C ALA A 273 -8.46 -14.73 12.92
N ALA A 274 -9.16 -14.50 14.03
CA ALA A 274 -10.62 -14.46 14.07
C ALA A 274 -11.17 -13.36 13.14
N ARG A 275 -10.52 -12.19 13.10
CA ARG A 275 -10.92 -11.08 12.25
C ARG A 275 -10.75 -11.39 10.77
N ILE A 276 -9.63 -12.01 10.37
CA ILE A 276 -9.39 -12.47 8.99
C ILE A 276 -10.46 -13.47 8.58
N VAL A 277 -10.70 -14.51 9.40
CA VAL A 277 -11.72 -15.53 9.11
C VAL A 277 -13.10 -14.91 8.96
N PHE A 278 -13.46 -13.99 9.85
CA PHE A 278 -14.73 -13.26 9.77
C PHE A 278 -14.85 -12.43 8.50
N ASP A 279 -13.83 -11.64 8.15
CA ASP A 279 -13.85 -10.75 6.98
C ASP A 279 -13.85 -11.54 5.65
N VAL A 280 -13.16 -12.69 5.58
CA VAL A 280 -13.24 -13.63 4.45
C VAL A 280 -14.64 -14.22 4.34
N THR A 281 -15.20 -14.69 5.45
CA THR A 281 -16.58 -15.23 5.49
C THR A 281 -17.58 -14.18 5.03
N ARG A 282 -17.42 -12.93 5.46
CA ARG A 282 -18.23 -11.79 5.05
C ARG A 282 -18.08 -11.50 3.56
N ALA A 283 -16.88 -11.58 3.01
CA ALA A 283 -16.66 -11.40 1.57
C ALA A 283 -17.35 -12.50 0.73
N VAL A 284 -17.28 -13.76 1.18
CA VAL A 284 -17.91 -14.91 0.50
C VAL A 284 -19.43 -14.85 0.54
N LEU A 285 -20.01 -14.48 1.69
CA LEU A 285 -21.47 -14.44 1.88
C LEU A 285 -22.15 -13.18 1.32
N GLY A 286 -21.41 -12.29 0.65
CA GLY A 286 -21.97 -11.03 0.12
C GLY A 286 -22.22 -9.96 1.18
N ALA A 287 -21.51 -10.02 2.31
CA ALA A 287 -21.54 -9.07 3.42
C ALA A 287 -22.95 -8.77 4.00
N PRO A 288 -23.66 -9.78 4.54
CA PRO A 288 -24.99 -9.57 5.11
C PRO A 288 -24.95 -8.58 6.28
N VAL A 289 -25.88 -7.62 6.29
CA VAL A 289 -25.88 -6.48 7.22
C VAL A 289 -25.91 -6.92 8.69
N ARG A 290 -26.78 -7.87 9.04
CA ARG A 290 -26.92 -8.36 10.42
C ARG A 290 -25.69 -9.14 10.90
N PHE A 291 -25.11 -9.98 10.03
CA PHE A 291 -23.88 -10.71 10.34
C PHE A 291 -22.70 -9.76 10.52
N THR A 292 -22.59 -8.75 9.65
CA THR A 292 -21.58 -7.70 9.72
C THR A 292 -21.69 -6.93 11.04
N ALA A 293 -22.90 -6.57 11.44
CA ALA A 293 -23.14 -5.84 12.67
C ALA A 293 -22.88 -6.70 13.93
N LEU A 294 -23.20 -8.00 13.92
CA LEU A 294 -22.81 -8.93 15.00
C LEU A 294 -21.28 -9.00 15.16
N GLY A 295 -20.55 -9.12 14.05
CA GLY A 295 -19.08 -9.10 14.10
C GLY A 295 -18.53 -7.77 14.61
N ASP A 296 -19.03 -6.64 14.09
CA ASP A 296 -18.60 -5.31 14.56
C ASP A 296 -18.82 -5.12 16.07
N LEU A 297 -19.88 -5.72 16.63
CA LEU A 297 -20.12 -5.72 18.08
C LEU A 297 -19.10 -6.59 18.82
N ALA A 298 -18.87 -7.82 18.36
CA ALA A 298 -17.93 -8.75 19.01
C ALA A 298 -16.49 -8.23 18.97
N PHE A 299 -16.02 -7.79 17.80
CA PHE A 299 -14.67 -7.22 17.66
C PHE A 299 -14.54 -5.86 18.36
N GLY A 300 -15.60 -5.05 18.38
CA GLY A 300 -15.63 -3.82 19.16
C GLY A 300 -15.51 -4.07 20.66
N ALA A 301 -16.23 -5.08 21.18
CA ALA A 301 -16.14 -5.48 22.58
C ALA A 301 -14.75 -6.01 22.95
N ALA A 302 -14.14 -6.83 22.08
CA ALA A 302 -12.78 -7.33 22.29
C ALA A 302 -11.73 -6.20 22.25
N SER A 303 -11.85 -5.24 21.33
CA SER A 303 -10.98 -4.06 21.30
C SER A 303 -11.18 -3.15 22.53
N ALA A 304 -12.44 -2.92 22.95
CA ALA A 304 -12.74 -2.16 24.16
C ALA A 304 -12.17 -2.84 25.41
N TRP A 305 -12.25 -4.17 25.49
CA TRP A 305 -11.61 -4.95 26.54
C TRP A 305 -10.08 -4.78 26.52
N ALA A 306 -9.44 -4.79 25.34
CA ALA A 306 -8.01 -4.56 25.22
C ALA A 306 -7.61 -3.15 25.70
N SER A 307 -8.36 -2.11 25.33
CA SER A 307 -8.15 -0.75 25.84
C SER A 307 -8.34 -0.67 27.36
N TRP A 308 -9.35 -1.36 27.88
CA TRP A 308 -9.60 -1.45 29.32
C TRP A 308 -8.46 -2.12 30.07
N TRP A 309 -7.96 -3.25 29.54
CA TRP A 309 -6.80 -3.95 30.10
C TRP A 309 -5.54 -3.08 30.05
N LEU A 310 -5.30 -2.37 28.94
CA LEU A 310 -4.20 -1.42 28.83
C LEU A 310 -4.26 -0.34 29.92
N PHE A 311 -5.45 0.19 30.18
CA PHE A 311 -5.64 1.26 31.17
C PHE A 311 -5.51 0.78 32.63
N PHE A 312 -6.07 -0.37 32.98
CA PHE A 312 -6.19 -0.80 34.38
C PHE A 312 -5.18 -1.84 34.86
N TRP A 313 -4.68 -2.70 33.97
CA TRP A 313 -3.96 -3.91 34.37
C TRP A 313 -2.65 -4.12 33.62
N SER A 314 -2.36 -3.34 32.58
CA SER A 314 -1.10 -3.45 31.85
C SER A 314 0.07 -2.79 32.60
N PRO A 315 1.32 -3.12 32.25
CA PRO A 315 2.51 -2.39 32.69
C PRO A 315 2.46 -0.87 32.47
N PHE A 316 1.68 -0.37 31.49
CA PHE A 316 1.48 1.07 31.31
C PHE A 316 0.50 1.71 32.31
N SER A 317 -0.30 0.91 33.02
CA SER A 317 -1.36 1.40 33.92
C SER A 317 -0.86 2.44 34.93
N PRO A 318 0.27 2.26 35.63
CA PRO A 318 0.76 3.26 36.59
C PRO A 318 1.06 4.63 35.97
N LEU A 319 1.37 4.69 34.67
CA LEU A 319 1.70 5.92 33.96
C LEU A 319 0.46 6.64 33.43
N ILE A 320 -0.47 5.87 32.86
CA ILE A 320 -1.62 6.42 32.12
C ILE A 320 -2.89 6.51 32.97
N ARG A 321 -2.97 5.79 34.09
CA ARG A 321 -4.18 5.77 34.91
C ARG A 321 -4.32 7.09 35.68
N VAL A 322 -5.54 7.58 35.70
CA VAL A 322 -5.98 8.74 36.48
C VAL A 322 -7.11 8.29 37.41
N ALA A 323 -7.11 8.77 38.65
CA ALA A 323 -8.08 8.34 39.65
C ALA A 323 -9.43 9.05 39.44
N THR A 324 -9.41 10.25 38.87
CA THR A 324 -10.61 11.08 38.70
C THR A 324 -10.69 11.75 37.32
N PRO A 325 -11.90 12.10 36.84
CA PRO A 325 -12.07 12.89 35.63
C PRO A 325 -11.44 14.28 35.70
N ALA A 326 -11.34 14.88 36.90
CA ALA A 326 -10.70 16.18 37.08
C ALA A 326 -9.19 16.10 36.80
N GLU A 327 -8.52 15.06 37.31
CA GLU A 327 -7.10 14.79 37.08
C GLU A 327 -6.81 14.52 35.60
N PHE A 328 -7.71 13.82 34.90
CA PHE A 328 -7.62 13.64 33.45
C PHE A 328 -7.57 14.99 32.71
N TRP A 329 -8.53 15.88 32.97
CA TRP A 329 -8.61 17.17 32.29
C TRP A 329 -7.46 18.09 32.65
N GLN A 330 -6.95 17.99 33.87
CA GLN A 330 -5.75 18.71 34.29
C GLN A 330 -4.53 18.27 33.47
N ARG A 331 -4.27 16.96 33.35
CA ARG A 331 -3.17 16.44 32.51
C ARG A 331 -3.31 16.86 31.04
N VAL A 332 -4.53 16.90 30.50
CA VAL A 332 -4.78 17.37 29.14
C VAL A 332 -4.53 18.88 29.01
N ALA A 333 -4.96 19.69 29.97
CA ALA A 333 -4.73 21.14 29.95
C ALA A 333 -3.24 21.49 30.12
N ASP A 334 -2.52 20.74 30.94
CA ASP A 334 -1.08 20.90 31.16
C ASP A 334 -0.28 20.68 29.86
N LEU A 335 -0.73 19.73 29.02
CA LEU A 335 -0.17 19.44 27.69
C LEU A 335 -0.16 20.68 26.77
N PHE A 336 -1.20 21.50 26.82
CA PHE A 336 -1.35 22.67 25.93
C PHE A 336 -0.82 23.97 26.55
N SER A 337 -0.58 23.99 27.86
CA SER A 337 -0.17 25.19 28.60
C SER A 337 1.33 25.30 28.84
N HIS A 338 2.05 24.18 28.97
CA HIS A 338 3.48 24.18 29.32
C HIS A 338 4.42 23.85 28.13
N GLY A 339 3.89 23.64 26.92
CA GLY A 339 4.68 23.38 25.72
C GLY A 339 5.45 22.04 25.70
N GLY A 340 5.30 21.20 26.72
CA GLY A 340 5.86 19.86 26.81
C GLY A 340 4.86 18.80 26.37
N PHE A 341 5.34 17.72 25.76
CA PHE A 341 4.53 16.59 25.27
C PHE A 341 4.86 15.29 26.04
N PRO A 342 4.52 15.19 27.34
CA PRO A 342 4.82 14.00 28.12
C PRO A 342 4.17 12.76 27.52
N VAL A 343 4.99 11.76 27.21
CA VAL A 343 4.60 10.53 26.49
C VAL A 343 3.48 9.79 27.23
N ALA A 344 3.54 9.75 28.57
CA ALA A 344 2.51 9.14 29.41
C ALA A 344 1.11 9.78 29.20
N THR A 345 1.04 11.11 29.05
CA THR A 345 -0.23 11.82 28.81
C THR A 345 -0.77 11.54 27.42
N ILE A 346 0.11 11.46 26.41
CA ILE A 346 -0.28 11.10 25.03
C ILE A 346 -0.82 9.67 24.98
N LEU A 347 -0.14 8.72 25.64
CA LEU A 347 -0.60 7.33 25.74
C LEU A 347 -1.94 7.23 26.46
N MET A 348 -2.13 7.96 27.56
CA MET A 348 -3.41 8.04 28.28
C MET A 348 -4.54 8.50 27.34
N ILE A 349 -4.36 9.63 26.66
CA ILE A 349 -5.36 10.17 25.73
C ILE A 349 -5.66 9.16 24.62
N GLY A 350 -4.63 8.53 24.06
CA GLY A 350 -4.76 7.51 23.02
C GLY A 350 -5.60 6.31 23.46
N VAL A 351 -5.33 5.76 24.65
CA VAL A 351 -6.07 4.60 25.19
C VAL A 351 -7.53 4.97 25.52
N VAL A 352 -7.76 6.13 26.14
CA VAL A 352 -9.13 6.60 26.45
C VAL A 352 -9.92 6.84 25.17
N TRP A 353 -9.32 7.49 24.18
CA TRP A 353 -9.98 7.75 22.90
C TRP A 353 -10.26 6.47 22.11
N ALA A 354 -9.32 5.51 22.12
CA ALA A 354 -9.53 4.20 21.53
C ALA A 354 -10.74 3.49 22.16
N PHE A 355 -10.85 3.49 23.49
CA PHE A 355 -12.02 2.91 24.18
C PHE A 355 -13.33 3.60 23.77
N VAL A 356 -13.37 4.94 23.78
CA VAL A 356 -14.54 5.72 23.38
C VAL A 356 -14.95 5.42 21.92
N ALA A 357 -13.97 5.34 21.01
CA ALA A 357 -14.22 5.01 19.62
C ALA A 357 -14.84 3.61 19.45
N GLU A 358 -14.41 2.63 20.25
CA GLU A 358 -14.98 1.28 20.25
C GLU A 358 -16.41 1.27 20.82
N VAL A 359 -16.70 2.05 21.87
CA VAL A 359 -18.08 2.21 22.37
C VAL A 359 -19.00 2.77 21.28
N PHE A 360 -18.57 3.83 20.58
CA PHE A 360 -19.35 4.36 19.46
C PHE A 360 -19.52 3.36 18.33
N ARG A 361 -18.50 2.54 18.03
CA ARG A 361 -18.59 1.48 17.02
C ARG A 361 -19.64 0.45 17.42
N MET A 362 -19.65 0.01 18.67
CA MET A 362 -20.63 -0.95 19.20
C MET A 362 -22.04 -0.38 19.18
N ILE A 363 -22.25 0.88 19.57
CA ILE A 363 -23.56 1.55 19.49
C ILE A 363 -24.08 1.58 18.05
N ARG A 364 -23.23 1.93 17.07
CA ARG A 364 -23.61 1.92 15.65
C ARG A 364 -23.89 0.50 15.15
N ALA A 365 -23.20 -0.51 15.66
CA ALA A 365 -23.45 -1.91 15.32
C ALA A 365 -24.81 -2.39 15.87
N LEU A 366 -25.13 -2.05 17.13
CA LEU A 366 -26.44 -2.32 17.73
C LEU A 366 -27.58 -1.66 16.97
N ALA A 367 -27.41 -0.39 16.58
CA ALA A 367 -28.38 0.31 15.75
C ALA A 367 -28.60 -0.40 14.39
N ARG A 368 -27.52 -0.84 13.74
CA ARG A 368 -27.59 -1.62 12.48
C ARG A 368 -28.27 -2.98 12.66
N LEU A 369 -28.08 -3.65 13.80
CA LEU A 369 -28.77 -4.89 14.13
C LEU A 369 -30.29 -4.69 14.27
N ALA A 370 -30.70 -3.62 14.96
CA ALA A 370 -32.09 -3.30 15.19
C ALA A 370 -32.82 -2.86 13.90
N VAL A 371 -32.17 -2.04 13.07
CA VAL A 371 -32.78 -1.44 11.87
C VAL A 371 -32.68 -2.35 10.63
N GLY A 372 -31.66 -3.22 10.55
CA GLY A 372 -31.48 -4.15 9.44
C GLY A 372 -31.08 -3.53 8.09
N ARG A 373 -30.67 -2.25 8.07
CA ARG A 373 -30.17 -1.52 6.88
C ARG A 373 -28.89 -0.74 7.23
N GLU A 374 -28.10 -0.39 6.23
CA GLU A 374 -26.94 0.51 6.39
C GLU A 374 -27.46 1.93 6.68
N CYS A 375 -27.06 2.51 7.81
CA CYS A 375 -27.39 3.88 8.21
C CYS A 375 -26.28 4.86 7.83
#